data_AF-A0A326UE14-F1
#
_entry.id   AF-A0A326UE14-F1
#
_cell.length_a   1.000
_cell.length_b   1.000
_cell.length_c   1.000
_cell.angle_alpha   90.00
_cell.angle_beta   90.00
_cell.angle_gamma   90.00
#
_symmetry.space_group_name_H-M   'P 1'
#
loop_
_entity.id
_entity.type
_entity.pdbx_description
1 polymer ?
#
loop_
_entity_poly.entity_id
_entity_poly.type
_entity_poly.pdbx_seq_one_letter_code
_entity_poly.pdbx_strand_id
1 'polypeptide(L)'
;MNCEQVRDLLSAYLDGMLAGDERSSVASHLVDCPDCRSILIDYYRFDTLLTLMPRIKPTPSLSHNLFSSREYYELLRCLEQESFLNSHHL
;
A
#
# COMPACT_ATOMS: atom_id res chain seq x y z
N MET A 1 8.56 5.76 -21.99
CA MET A 1 9.05 4.82 -20.95
C MET A 1 9.20 3.44 -21.56
N ASN A 2 10.15 2.65 -21.08
CA ASN A 2 10.30 1.26 -21.51
C ASN A 2 9.48 0.30 -20.61
N CYS A 3 9.39 -0.98 -20.97
CA CYS A 3 8.61 -1.96 -20.22
C CYS A 3 9.14 -2.21 -18.81
N GLU A 4 10.45 -2.14 -18.59
CA GLU A 4 11.08 -2.33 -17.28
C GLU A 4 10.62 -1.25 -16.30
N GLN A 5 10.77 0.02 -16.69
CA GLN A 5 10.31 1.17 -15.90
C GLN A 5 8.81 1.09 -15.61
N VAL A 6 8.00 0.70 -16.60
CA VAL A 6 6.54 0.62 -16.40
C VAL A 6 6.19 -0.49 -15.42
N ARG A 7 6.83 -1.66 -15.51
CA ARG A 7 6.59 -2.79 -14.59
C ARG A 7 6.83 -2.40 -13.13
N ASP A 8 7.90 -1.65 -12.86
CA ASP A 8 8.20 -1.17 -11.50
C ASP A 8 7.13 -0.19 -10.97
N LEU A 9 6.44 0.51 -11.87
CA LEU A 9 5.42 1.49 -11.54
C LEU A 9 3.98 0.93 -11.53
N LEU A 10 3.75 -0.32 -11.99
CA LEU A 10 2.39 -0.86 -12.12
C LEU A 10 1.65 -0.98 -10.78
N SER A 11 2.33 -1.31 -9.68
CA SER A 11 1.70 -1.36 -8.35
C SER A 11 1.25 0.04 -7.93
N ALA A 12 2.14 1.03 -7.97
CA ALA A 12 1.80 2.40 -7.62
C ALA A 12 0.75 3.01 -8.58
N TYR A 13 0.74 2.60 -9.85
CA TYR A 13 -0.30 2.98 -10.81
C TYR A 13 -1.67 2.44 -10.40
N LEU A 14 -1.75 1.16 -10.02
CA LEU A 14 -2.96 0.50 -9.50
C LEU A 14 -3.48 1.22 -8.25
N ASP A 15 -2.59 1.50 -7.31
CA ASP A 15 -2.92 2.14 -6.02
C ASP A 15 -3.22 3.65 -6.15
N GLY A 16 -3.06 4.22 -7.35
CA GLY A 16 -3.27 5.64 -7.60
C GLY A 16 -2.23 6.56 -6.97
N MET A 17 -1.04 6.05 -6.69
CA MET A 17 0.03 6.76 -5.97
C MET A 17 1.03 7.50 -6.87
N LEU A 18 0.90 7.39 -8.19
CA LEU A 18 1.77 8.10 -9.13
C LEU A 18 1.39 9.57 -9.32
N ALA A 19 2.40 10.43 -9.50
CA ALA A 19 2.22 11.81 -9.92
C ALA A 19 1.60 11.88 -11.34
N GLY A 20 0.97 13.02 -11.68
CA GLY A 20 0.19 13.17 -12.92
C GLY A 20 0.98 12.86 -14.21
N ASP A 21 2.22 13.33 -14.32
CA ASP A 21 3.06 13.13 -15.50
C ASP A 21 3.51 11.66 -15.63
N GLU A 22 3.87 11.02 -14.52
CA GLU A 22 4.23 9.59 -14.48
C GLU A 22 3.03 8.71 -14.80
N ARG A 23 1.88 9.00 -14.19
CA ARG A 23 0.62 8.29 -14.45
C ARG A 23 0.25 8.36 -15.92
N SER A 24 0.38 9.53 -16.54
CA SER A 24 0.08 9.72 -17.97
C SER A 24 1.06 8.95 -18.86
N SER A 25 2.34 8.92 -18.49
CA SER A 25 3.37 8.19 -19.22
C SER A 25 3.16 6.67 -19.16
N VAL A 26 2.81 6.15 -17.99
CA VAL A 26 2.43 4.73 -17.80
C VAL A 26 1.14 4.41 -18.55
N ALA A 27 0.12 5.27 -18.47
CA ALA A 27 -1.14 5.07 -19.18
C ALA A 27 -0.94 5.00 -20.69
N SER A 28 -0.12 5.91 -21.26
CA SER A 28 0.23 5.87 -22.69
C SER A 28 0.92 4.56 -23.06
N HIS A 29 1.90 4.10 -22.28
CA HIS A 29 2.57 2.83 -22.55
C HIS A 29 1.61 1.65 -22.47
N LEU A 30 0.68 1.66 -21.51
CA LEU A 30 -0.32 0.61 -21.39
C LEU A 30 -1.23 0.56 -22.60
N VAL A 31 -1.49 1.66 -23.32
CA VAL A 31 -2.25 1.61 -24.59
C VAL A 31 -1.52 0.74 -25.62
N ASP A 32 -0.21 0.89 -25.74
CA ASP A 32 0.57 0.28 -26.82
C ASP A 32 1.16 -1.10 -26.48
N CYS A 33 1.36 -1.41 -25.19
CA CYS A 33 2.02 -2.64 -24.76
C CYS A 33 1.04 -3.66 -24.15
N PRO A 34 0.70 -4.75 -24.86
CA PRO A 34 -0.18 -5.79 -24.32
C PRO A 34 0.43 -6.54 -23.14
N ASP A 35 1.76 -6.73 -23.10
CA ASP A 35 2.44 -7.47 -22.03
C ASP A 35 2.29 -6.75 -20.68
N CYS A 36 2.59 -5.45 -20.64
CA CYS A 36 2.42 -4.63 -19.43
C CYS A 36 0.96 -4.55 -19.01
N ARG A 37 0.03 -4.52 -19.97
CA ARG A 37 -1.42 -4.57 -19.68
C ARG A 37 -1.82 -5.90 -19.05
N SER A 38 -1.27 -7.02 -19.52
CA SER A 38 -1.53 -8.34 -18.93
C SER A 38 -1.08 -8.41 -17.47
N ILE A 39 0.10 -7.87 -17.16
CA ILE A 39 0.61 -7.82 -15.77
C ILE A 39 -0.33 -6.99 -14.89
N LEU A 40 -0.78 -5.83 -15.39
CA LEU A 40 -1.72 -5.00 -14.65
C LEU A 40 -3.07 -5.70 -14.42
N ILE A 41 -3.58 -6.44 -15.41
CA ILE A 41 -4.79 -7.26 -15.26
C ILE A 41 -4.60 -8.34 -14.18
N ASP A 42 -3.45 -8.99 -14.12
CA ASP A 42 -3.15 -9.95 -13.07
C ASP A 42 -3.17 -9.29 -11.68
N TYR A 43 -2.66 -8.06 -11.54
CA TYR A 43 -2.73 -7.34 -10.27
C TYR A 43 -4.18 -7.08 -9.84
N TYR A 44 -5.04 -6.59 -10.74
CA TYR A 44 -6.47 -6.42 -10.45
C TYR A 44 -7.15 -7.76 -10.09
N ARG A 45 -6.76 -8.84 -10.75
CA ARG A 45 -7.29 -10.18 -10.45
C ARG A 45 -6.89 -10.64 -9.05
N PHE A 46 -5.64 -10.44 -8.65
CA PHE A 46 -5.19 -10.75 -7.29
C PHE A 46 -5.91 -9.91 -6.25
N ASP A 47 -6.03 -8.60 -6.46
CA ASP A 47 -6.76 -7.73 -5.54
C ASP A 47 -8.22 -8.19 -5.36
N THR A 48 -8.90 -8.50 -6.47
CA THR A 48 -10.24 -9.09 -6.44
C THR A 48 -10.28 -10.38 -5.63
N LEU A 49 -9.36 -11.32 -5.86
CA LEU A 49 -9.31 -12.58 -5.11
C LEU A 49 -9.08 -12.37 -3.61
N LEU A 50 -8.22 -11.41 -3.24
CA LEU A 50 -7.95 -11.05 -1.85
C LEU A 50 -9.21 -10.48 -1.17
N THR A 51 -10.03 -9.70 -1.88
CA THR A 51 -11.29 -9.17 -1.32
C THR A 51 -12.33 -10.25 -1.03
N LEU A 52 -12.26 -11.39 -1.72
CA LEU A 52 -13.15 -12.54 -1.52
C LEU A 52 -12.73 -13.41 -0.32
N MET A 53 -11.53 -13.22 0.22
CA MET A 53 -11.05 -14.01 1.35
C MET A 53 -11.82 -13.65 2.64
N PRO A 54 -12.18 -14.64 3.47
CA PRO A 54 -12.85 -14.38 4.74
C PRO A 54 -11.93 -13.57 5.66
N ARG A 55 -12.43 -12.44 6.16
CA ARG A 55 -11.76 -11.66 7.20
C ARG A 55 -11.76 -12.47 8.49
N ILE A 56 -10.59 -12.93 8.94
CA ILE A 56 -10.44 -13.61 10.22
C ILE A 56 -10.39 -12.56 11.33
N LYS A 57 -11.36 -12.59 12.24
CA LYS A 57 -11.30 -11.78 13.45
C LYS A 57 -10.24 -12.39 14.39
N PRO A 58 -9.27 -11.60 14.89
CA PRO A 58 -8.33 -12.11 15.89
C PRO A 58 -9.05 -12.61 17.13
N THR A 59 -8.48 -13.60 17.81
CA THR A 59 -9.05 -14.08 19.09
C THR A 59 -9.00 -12.96 20.13
N PRO A 60 -9.98 -12.87 21.05
CA PRO A 60 -9.97 -11.84 22.09
C PRO A 60 -8.68 -11.84 22.92
N SER A 61 -8.13 -13.02 23.20
CA SER A 61 -6.87 -13.17 23.94
C SER A 61 -5.67 -12.58 23.19
N LEU A 62 -5.61 -12.72 21.86
CA LEU A 62 -4.55 -12.12 21.07
C LEU A 62 -4.60 -10.59 21.13
N SER A 63 -5.79 -10.01 20.92
CA SER A 63 -5.97 -8.56 21.04
C SER A 63 -5.62 -8.06 22.44
N HIS A 64 -6.10 -8.73 23.48
CA HIS A 64 -5.78 -8.38 24.86
C HIS A 64 -4.27 -8.42 25.11
N ASN A 65 -3.60 -9.50 24.74
CA ASN A 65 -2.17 -9.67 25.00
C ASN A 65 -1.33 -8.68 24.21
N LEU A 66 -1.70 -8.40 22.95
CA LEU A 66 -1.01 -7.41 22.13
C LEU A 66 -1.15 -6.00 22.72
N PHE A 67 -2.37 -5.56 23.00
CA PHE A 67 -2.63 -4.19 23.49
C PHE A 67 -2.27 -3.98 24.96
N SER A 68 -2.07 -5.06 25.72
CA SER A 68 -1.54 -5.01 27.09
C SER A 68 -0.04 -5.29 27.16
N SER A 69 0.61 -5.56 26.02
CA SER A 69 2.04 -5.82 25.97
C SER A 69 2.83 -4.56 26.29
N ARG A 70 3.99 -4.74 26.93
CA ARG A 70 4.88 -3.63 27.26
C ARG A 70 5.36 -2.92 25.99
N GLU A 71 5.67 -3.69 24.96
CA GLU A 71 6.15 -3.25 23.67
C GLU A 71 5.13 -2.33 22.99
N TYR A 72 3.83 -2.66 23.06
CA TYR A 72 2.77 -1.83 22.52
C TYR A 72 2.70 -0.45 23.21
N TYR A 73 2.81 -0.41 24.53
CA TYR A 73 2.85 0.87 25.26
C TYR A 73 4.13 1.67 25.00
N GLU A 74 5.25 1.00 24.75
CA GLU A 74 6.48 1.67 24.35
C GLU A 74 6.34 2.36 22.99
N LEU A 75 5.72 1.70 22.00
CA LEU A 75 5.42 2.29 20.71
C LEU A 75 4.47 3.49 20.82
N LEU A 76 3.38 3.38 21.59
CA LEU A 76 2.44 4.49 21.79
C LEU A 76 3.11 5.73 22.36
N ARG A 77 3.98 5.55 23.36
CA ARG A 77 4.73 6.66 23.98
C ARG A 77 5.66 7.34 22.99
N CYS A 78 6.33 6.58 22.12
CA CYS A 78 7.19 7.14 21.08
C CYS A 78 6.35 7.98 20.09
N LEU A 79 5.20 7.46 19.63
CA LEU A 79 4.32 8.17 18.70
C LEU A 79 3.75 9.46 19.29
N GLU A 80 3.36 9.45 20.56
CA GLU A 80 2.90 10.64 21.27
C GLU A 80 4.02 11.70 21.37
N GLN A 81 5.24 11.29 21.69
CA GLN A 81 6.39 12.20 21.76
C GLN A 81 6.75 12.79 20.39
N GLU A 82 6.68 12.00 19.31
CA GLU A 82 6.89 12.50 17.94
C GLU A 82 5.78 13.47 17.50
N SER A 83 4.52 13.20 17.87
CA SER A 83 3.42 14.13 17.58
C SER A 83 3.61 15.47 18.29
N PHE A 84 4.11 15.46 19.53
CA PHE A 84 4.39 16.66 20.31
C PHE A 84 5.54 17.48 19.72
N LEU A 85 6.62 16.81 19.30
CA LEU A 85 7.77 17.46 18.64
C LEU A 85 7.39 18.07 17.28
N ASN A 86 6.55 17.40 16.49
CA ASN A 86 6.09 17.91 15.20
C ASN A 86 5.10 19.08 15.34
N SER A 87 4.34 19.15 16.44
CA SER A 87 3.43 20.28 16.71
C SER A 87 4.09 21.53 17.27
N HIS A 88 5.32 21.44 17.80
CA HIS A 88 6.05 22.56 18.42
C HIS A 88 7.18 23.14 17.54
N HIS A 89 7.27 22.72 16.27
CA HIS A 89 8.26 23.20 15.31
C HIS A 89 7.69 24.12 14.21
N LEU A 90 6.49 24.69 14.43
CA LEU A 90 5.85 25.72 13.60
C LEU A 90 5.90 27.09 14.28
#